data_AF-A0A955DS42-F1
#
_entry.id   AF-A0A955DS42-F1
#
_cell.length_a   1.000
_cell.length_b   1.000
_cell.length_c   1.000
_cell.angle_alpha   90.00
_cell.angle_beta   90.00
_cell.angle_gamma   90.00
#
_symmetry.space_group_name_H-M   'P 1'
#
loop_
_entity.id
_entity.type
_entity.pdbx_description
1 polymer ?
#
loop_
_entity_poly.entity_id
_entity_poly.type
_entity_poly.pdbx_seq_one_letter_code
_entity_poly.pdbx_strand_id
1 'polypeptide(L)'
;MANLRMHRFAIPAALGVIAGLSLSGMMMSNLAVAQDAPPIEAPPSEQPDFGAMLVQGLKNTPGCLAVDLGSFESGKQSIFAWFENKAAVKAWYYSRTHMGVMNMVMGDDEAPPPLAYVDEDGPILVIASITPSADPKLKGFPMPIDQISIELFRALPGGAHVNGRLSPETFIVPHMRDYTAAVDANSTADATSDR
;
A
#
# COMPACT_ATOMS: atom_id res chain seq x y z
N MET A 1 11.13 51.24 -0.12
CA MET A 1 12.46 50.73 -0.53
C MET A 1 13.05 49.96 0.65
N ALA A 2 12.93 48.63 0.64
CA ALA A 2 13.45 47.76 1.70
C ALA A 2 14.47 46.81 1.07
N ASN A 3 15.71 46.89 1.54
CA ASN A 3 16.87 46.13 1.04
C ASN A 3 16.88 44.72 1.65
N LEU A 4 16.80 43.70 0.79
CA LEU A 4 16.95 42.30 1.17
C LEU A 4 18.45 41.93 1.14
N ARG A 5 19.05 41.77 2.33
CA ARG A 5 20.41 41.25 2.50
C ARG A 5 20.38 39.72 2.39
N MET A 6 20.92 39.17 1.29
CA MET A 6 21.24 37.75 1.18
C MET A 6 22.38 37.39 2.15
N HIS A 7 22.18 36.37 2.97
CA HIS A 7 23.26 35.71 3.70
C HIS A 7 23.65 34.43 2.97
N ARG A 8 24.89 34.42 2.49
CA ARG A 8 25.59 33.27 1.93
C ARG A 8 26.02 32.37 3.09
N PHE A 9 25.58 31.12 3.10
CA PHE A 9 26.22 30.08 3.92
C PHE A 9 27.24 29.33 3.07
N ALA A 10 28.50 29.39 3.49
CA ALA A 10 29.59 28.57 2.99
C ALA A 10 29.65 27.27 3.80
N ILE A 11 29.76 26.12 3.12
CA ILE A 11 30.04 24.81 3.73
C ILE A 11 31.50 24.46 3.38
N PRO A 12 32.40 24.29 4.37
CA PRO A 12 33.75 23.81 4.11
C PRO A 12 33.78 22.29 3.92
N ALA A 13 34.64 21.88 3.00
CA ALA A 13 35.02 20.52 2.65
C ALA A 13 35.69 19.74 3.80
N ALA A 14 35.56 18.41 3.78
CA ALA A 14 36.57 17.52 4.35
C ALA A 14 36.60 16.19 3.58
N LEU A 15 37.60 16.10 2.70
CA LEU A 15 38.11 14.91 2.05
C LEU A 15 38.88 14.07 3.09
N GLY A 16 38.70 12.75 3.10
CA GLY A 16 39.47 11.84 3.96
C GLY A 16 39.61 10.46 3.33
N VAL A 17 40.67 10.29 2.55
CA VAL A 17 41.18 9.01 2.03
C VAL A 17 42.26 8.52 3.00
N ILE A 18 42.16 7.29 3.51
CA ILE A 18 43.34 6.54 4.00
C ILE A 18 43.24 5.09 3.52
N ALA A 19 44.19 4.73 2.68
CA ALA A 19 44.53 3.38 2.26
C ALA A 19 45.29 2.63 3.37
N GLY A 20 45.07 1.32 3.48
CA GLY A 20 45.84 0.43 4.32
C GLY A 20 45.98 -0.94 3.67
N LEU A 21 46.95 -1.07 2.76
CA LEU A 21 47.48 -2.34 2.26
C LEU A 21 48.50 -2.85 3.28
N SER A 22 48.29 -4.05 3.83
CA SER A 22 49.35 -4.85 4.45
C SER A 22 49.35 -6.25 3.84
N LEU A 23 50.41 -6.52 3.09
CA LEU A 23 50.69 -7.75 2.39
C LEU A 23 51.44 -8.73 3.31
N SER A 24 51.17 -10.01 3.13
CA SER A 24 52.03 -11.18 3.39
C SER A 24 51.79 -11.98 4.68
N GLY A 25 51.33 -13.21 4.46
CA GLY A 25 51.29 -14.29 5.43
C GLY A 25 50.55 -15.52 4.87
N MET A 26 51.05 -16.09 3.77
CA MET A 26 50.64 -17.42 3.29
C MET A 26 50.72 -18.43 4.42
N MET A 27 49.68 -19.24 4.66
CA MET A 27 49.78 -20.67 5.03
C MET A 27 48.44 -21.40 4.80
N MET A 28 48.55 -22.45 3.98
CA MET A 28 47.78 -23.69 3.95
C MET A 28 46.27 -23.65 3.73
N SER A 29 45.94 -23.96 2.49
CA SER A 29 44.67 -24.44 1.96
C SER A 29 44.06 -25.57 2.81
N ASN A 30 42.94 -25.27 3.45
CA ASN A 30 41.84 -26.22 3.53
C ASN A 30 40.74 -25.68 2.61
N LEU A 31 40.57 -26.33 1.46
CA LEU A 31 39.35 -26.23 0.67
C LEU A 31 38.21 -26.82 1.51
N ALA A 32 37.63 -26.02 2.39
CA ALA A 32 36.25 -26.22 2.78
C ALA A 32 35.41 -25.79 1.56
N VAL A 33 34.91 -26.77 0.82
CA VAL A 33 33.79 -26.57 -0.09
C VAL A 33 32.69 -25.92 0.74
N ALA A 34 32.49 -24.62 0.60
CA ALA A 34 31.24 -23.98 1.00
C ALA A 34 30.18 -24.63 0.13
N GLN A 35 29.52 -25.65 0.67
CA GLN A 35 28.30 -26.18 0.07
C GLN A 35 27.34 -25.00 -0.02
N ASP A 36 26.74 -24.81 -1.21
CA ASP A 36 25.45 -24.18 -1.40
C ASP A 36 24.46 -24.87 -0.44
N ALA A 37 24.45 -24.45 0.82
CA ALA A 37 23.38 -24.78 1.72
C ALA A 37 22.15 -24.07 1.13
N PRO A 38 21.11 -24.81 0.72
CA PRO A 38 19.87 -24.16 0.31
C PRO A 38 19.44 -23.24 1.46
N PRO A 39 18.84 -22.07 1.16
CA PRO A 39 18.22 -21.25 2.19
C PRO A 39 17.38 -22.17 3.07
N ILE A 40 17.67 -22.20 4.38
CA ILE A 40 16.81 -22.90 5.32
C ILE A 40 15.49 -22.15 5.24
N GLU A 41 14.56 -22.72 4.49
CA GLU A 41 13.19 -22.23 4.36
C GLU A 41 12.62 -22.25 5.78
N ALA A 42 12.35 -21.06 6.32
CA ALA A 42 11.71 -20.96 7.62
C ALA A 42 10.42 -21.79 7.54
N PRO A 43 10.14 -22.67 8.52
CA PRO A 43 8.94 -23.49 8.48
C PRO A 43 7.72 -22.58 8.29
N PRO A 44 6.75 -22.96 7.43
CA PRO A 44 5.56 -22.17 7.21
C PRO A 44 4.93 -21.87 8.57
N SER A 45 4.79 -20.58 8.88
CA SER A 45 4.13 -20.16 10.10
C SER A 45 2.70 -20.72 10.07
N GLU A 46 2.38 -21.66 10.96
CA GLU A 46 1.03 -22.20 11.15
C GLU A 46 0.03 -21.15 11.68
N GLN A 47 0.50 -19.92 11.91
CA GLN A 47 -0.35 -18.82 12.30
C GLN A 47 -1.20 -18.36 11.09
N PRO A 48 -2.52 -18.15 11.29
CA PRO A 48 -3.38 -17.60 10.25
C PRO A 48 -2.80 -16.29 9.72
N ASP A 49 -2.67 -16.18 8.39
CA ASP A 49 -2.31 -14.92 7.74
C ASP A 49 -3.47 -13.92 7.95
N PHE A 50 -3.32 -13.11 8.98
CA PHE A 50 -4.32 -12.11 9.36
C PHE A 50 -4.54 -11.10 8.24
N GLY A 51 -3.49 -10.69 7.53
CA GLY A 51 -3.59 -9.80 6.38
C GLY A 51 -4.45 -10.39 5.27
N ALA A 52 -4.19 -11.65 4.91
CA ALA A 52 -5.00 -12.37 3.92
C ALA A 52 -6.46 -12.50 4.37
N MET A 53 -6.73 -12.77 5.65
CA MET A 53 -8.09 -12.84 6.20
C MET A 53 -8.84 -11.50 6.04
N LEU A 54 -8.19 -10.37 6.33
CA LEU A 54 -8.79 -9.04 6.15
C LEU A 54 -9.13 -8.76 4.68
N VAL A 55 -8.19 -9.04 3.78
CA VAL A 55 -8.37 -8.87 2.33
C VAL A 55 -9.51 -9.75 1.82
N GLN A 56 -9.59 -11.01 2.27
CA GLN A 56 -10.68 -11.90 1.89
C GLN A 56 -12.03 -11.43 2.46
N GLY A 57 -12.07 -10.93 3.70
CA GLY A 57 -13.27 -10.34 4.29
C GLY A 57 -13.82 -9.17 3.46
N LEU A 58 -12.93 -8.31 2.96
CA LEU A 58 -13.29 -7.21 2.06
C LEU A 58 -13.82 -7.73 0.72
N LYS A 59 -13.08 -8.62 0.04
CA LYS A 59 -13.48 -9.19 -1.26
C LYS A 59 -14.81 -9.93 -1.21
N ASN A 60 -15.14 -10.54 -0.08
CA ASN A 60 -16.40 -11.25 0.13
C ASN A 60 -17.56 -10.35 0.55
N THR A 61 -17.34 -9.04 0.74
CA THR A 61 -18.44 -8.12 1.06
C THR A 61 -19.21 -7.79 -0.22
N PRO A 62 -20.54 -8.02 -0.27
CA PRO A 62 -21.37 -7.56 -1.38
C PRO A 62 -21.22 -6.06 -1.61
N GLY A 63 -20.97 -5.66 -2.86
CA GLY A 63 -20.73 -4.27 -3.23
C GLY A 63 -19.29 -3.79 -3.02
N CYS A 64 -18.36 -4.65 -2.58
CA CYS A 64 -16.93 -4.39 -2.74
C CYS A 64 -16.52 -4.64 -4.19
N LEU A 65 -16.05 -3.59 -4.87
CA LEU A 65 -15.75 -3.57 -6.30
C LEU A 65 -14.34 -4.06 -6.61
N ALA A 66 -13.37 -3.75 -5.75
CA ALA A 66 -12.00 -4.24 -5.83
C ALA A 66 -11.27 -4.06 -4.50
N VAL A 67 -10.19 -4.82 -4.32
CA VAL A 67 -9.30 -4.72 -3.17
C VAL A 67 -7.86 -4.82 -3.64
N ASP A 68 -7.06 -3.79 -3.37
CA ASP A 68 -5.64 -3.71 -3.68
C ASP A 68 -4.80 -3.56 -2.41
N LEU A 69 -3.54 -3.98 -2.50
CA LEU A 69 -2.54 -3.81 -1.45
C LEU A 69 -1.48 -2.83 -1.92
N GLY A 70 -1.03 -1.96 -1.03
CA GLY A 70 0.03 -1.00 -1.31
C GLY A 70 0.99 -0.82 -0.15
N SER A 71 2.19 -0.36 -0.48
CA SER A 71 3.21 0.06 0.46
C SER A 71 3.61 1.49 0.15
N PHE A 72 3.71 2.33 1.18
CA PHE A 72 4.13 3.71 1.07
C PHE A 72 5.62 3.86 1.39
N GLU A 73 6.27 4.86 0.82
CA GLU A 73 7.66 5.23 1.14
C GLU A 73 7.86 5.55 2.63
N SER A 74 6.81 5.98 3.32
CA SER A 74 6.79 6.20 4.76
C SER A 74 6.85 4.90 5.60
N GLY A 75 6.87 3.74 4.96
CA GLY A 75 6.86 2.43 5.62
C GLY A 75 5.47 1.92 5.98
N LYS A 76 4.40 2.64 5.63
CA LYS A 76 3.03 2.18 5.85
C LYS A 76 2.65 1.10 4.85
N GLN A 77 1.93 0.09 5.32
CA GLN A 77 1.24 -0.88 4.47
C GLN A 77 -0.24 -0.53 4.46
N SER A 78 -0.94 -0.75 3.35
CA SER A 78 -2.34 -0.38 3.23
C SER A 78 -3.15 -1.31 2.35
N ILE A 79 -4.42 -1.45 2.71
CA ILE A 79 -5.46 -2.09 1.93
C ILE A 79 -6.36 -0.99 1.36
N PHE A 80 -6.55 -0.99 0.05
CA PHE A 80 -7.47 -0.10 -0.67
C PHE A 80 -8.68 -0.92 -1.06
N ALA A 81 -9.87 -0.57 -0.55
CA ALA A 81 -11.11 -1.27 -0.86
C ALA A 81 -12.14 -0.31 -1.45
N TRP A 82 -12.55 -0.60 -2.68
CA TRP A 82 -13.51 0.19 -3.43
C TRP A 82 -14.92 -0.36 -3.17
N PHE A 83 -15.88 0.49 -2.84
CA PHE A 83 -17.26 0.12 -2.59
C PHE A 83 -18.21 0.93 -3.47
N GLU A 84 -19.28 0.31 -3.95
CA GLU A 84 -20.27 0.95 -4.82
C GLU A 84 -21.07 2.08 -4.15
N ASN A 85 -21.27 2.01 -2.84
CA ASN A 85 -22.08 2.96 -2.07
C ASN A 85 -21.86 2.82 -0.55
N LYS A 86 -22.50 3.72 0.22
CA LYS A 86 -22.47 3.70 1.69
C LYS A 86 -23.03 2.41 2.29
N ALA A 87 -24.06 1.80 1.69
CA ALA A 87 -24.65 0.56 2.20
C ALA A 87 -23.65 -0.60 2.16
N ALA A 88 -22.88 -0.73 1.09
CA ALA A 88 -21.83 -1.75 0.98
C ALA A 88 -20.72 -1.55 2.04
N VAL A 89 -20.32 -0.31 2.29
CA VAL A 89 -19.37 0.01 3.38
C VAL A 89 -19.95 -0.34 4.74
N LYS A 90 -21.24 -0.05 5.01
CA LYS A 90 -21.90 -0.46 6.26
C LYS A 90 -21.94 -1.98 6.41
N ALA A 91 -22.24 -2.70 5.33
CA ALA A 91 -22.27 -4.17 5.34
C ALA A 91 -20.90 -4.75 5.71
N TRP A 92 -19.81 -4.19 5.15
CA TRP A 92 -18.46 -4.54 5.56
C TRP A 92 -18.17 -4.17 7.01
N TYR A 93 -18.50 -2.94 7.45
CA TYR A 93 -18.21 -2.45 8.79
C TYR A 93 -18.83 -3.36 9.87
N TYR A 94 -20.07 -3.78 9.66
CA TYR A 94 -20.79 -4.68 10.57
C TYR A 94 -20.53 -6.17 10.30
N SER A 95 -19.66 -6.50 9.35
CA SER A 95 -19.27 -7.90 9.11
C SER A 95 -18.60 -8.49 10.34
N ARG A 96 -18.73 -9.82 10.51
CA ARG A 96 -18.08 -10.55 11.61
C ARG A 96 -16.56 -10.30 11.62
N THR A 97 -15.95 -10.27 10.44
CA THR A 97 -14.50 -10.06 10.30
C THR A 97 -14.10 -8.68 10.81
N HIS A 98 -14.77 -7.61 10.35
CA HIS A 98 -14.43 -6.26 10.76
C HIS A 98 -14.72 -6.01 12.24
N MET A 99 -15.93 -6.35 12.72
CA MET A 99 -16.28 -6.16 14.13
C MET A 99 -15.42 -7.01 15.06
N GLY A 100 -15.00 -8.20 14.63
CA GLY A 100 -14.04 -9.02 15.38
C GLY A 100 -12.72 -8.30 15.62
N VAL A 101 -12.22 -7.55 14.64
CA VAL A 101 -11.00 -6.73 14.78
C VAL A 101 -11.25 -5.48 15.60
N MET A 102 -12.37 -4.78 15.37
CA MET A 102 -12.71 -3.57 16.12
C MET A 102 -12.85 -3.85 17.61
N ASN A 103 -13.47 -4.97 17.99
CA ASN A 103 -13.61 -5.39 19.38
C ASN A 103 -12.27 -5.71 20.08
N MET A 104 -11.18 -5.92 19.32
CA MET A 104 -9.84 -6.09 19.89
C MET A 104 -9.16 -4.76 20.20
N VAL A 105 -9.53 -3.69 19.49
CA VAL A 105 -8.81 -2.41 19.50
C VAL A 105 -9.59 -1.31 20.21
N MET A 106 -10.92 -1.34 20.15
CA MET A 106 -11.79 -0.27 20.65
C MET A 106 -12.41 -0.62 22.01
N GLY A 107 -12.45 0.36 22.91
CA GLY A 107 -13.18 0.28 24.17
C GLY A 107 -14.65 0.69 24.04
N ASP A 108 -15.39 0.65 25.15
CA ASP A 108 -16.84 0.91 25.25
C ASP A 108 -17.23 2.40 25.15
N ASP A 109 -16.53 3.20 24.35
CA ASP A 109 -16.86 4.63 24.22
C ASP A 109 -18.08 4.84 23.31
N GLU A 110 -18.94 5.80 23.69
CA GLU A 110 -20.07 6.27 22.86
C GLU A 110 -19.55 6.99 21.61
N ALA A 111 -19.22 6.21 20.58
CA ALA A 111 -18.90 6.75 19.26
C ALA A 111 -20.19 7.00 18.45
N PRO A 112 -20.24 8.05 17.61
CA PRO A 112 -21.29 8.18 16.60
C PRO A 112 -21.38 6.91 15.75
N PRO A 113 -22.58 6.59 15.22
CA PRO A 113 -22.72 5.45 14.32
C PRO A 113 -21.72 5.51 13.15
N PRO A 114 -21.22 4.36 12.67
CA PRO A 114 -20.33 4.34 11.52
C PRO A 114 -21.00 5.00 10.32
N LEU A 115 -20.21 5.82 9.60
CA LEU A 115 -20.64 6.57 8.41
C LEU A 115 -21.75 7.61 8.67
N ALA A 116 -21.94 8.08 9.91
CA ALA A 116 -22.96 9.09 10.25
C ALA A 116 -22.84 10.37 9.41
N TYR A 117 -21.63 10.70 8.94
CA TYR A 117 -21.32 11.93 8.21
C TYR A 117 -21.01 11.71 6.72
N VAL A 118 -21.32 10.52 6.18
CA VAL A 118 -21.09 10.18 4.77
C VAL A 118 -22.43 10.23 4.03
N ASP A 119 -22.49 10.90 2.87
CA ASP A 119 -23.73 10.91 2.07
C ASP A 119 -24.06 9.51 1.54
N GLU A 120 -25.34 9.26 1.28
CA GLU A 120 -25.82 7.95 0.83
C GLU A 120 -25.28 7.55 -0.56
N ASP A 121 -25.16 8.53 -1.47
CA ASP A 121 -24.95 8.27 -2.89
C ASP A 121 -23.48 8.24 -3.30
N GLY A 122 -23.19 7.34 -4.25
CA GLY A 122 -21.91 7.29 -4.95
C GLY A 122 -20.83 6.48 -4.23
N PRO A 123 -19.80 6.08 -4.99
CA PRO A 123 -18.88 5.06 -4.53
C PRO A 123 -17.84 5.62 -3.56
N ILE A 124 -17.32 4.75 -2.70
CA ILE A 124 -16.44 5.11 -1.58
C ILE A 124 -15.18 4.25 -1.65
N LEU A 125 -14.03 4.88 -1.49
CA LEU A 125 -12.76 4.19 -1.24
C LEU A 125 -12.52 4.16 0.26
N VAL A 126 -12.34 2.98 0.82
CA VAL A 126 -11.84 2.79 2.18
C VAL A 126 -10.35 2.45 2.10
N ILE A 127 -9.53 3.16 2.88
CA ILE A 127 -8.10 2.85 3.04
C ILE A 127 -7.87 2.45 4.48
N ALA A 128 -7.48 1.19 4.70
CA ALA A 128 -7.00 0.72 5.99
C ALA A 128 -5.47 0.67 5.94
N SER A 129 -4.80 1.49 6.75
CA SER A 129 -3.34 1.55 6.80
C SER A 129 -2.80 1.10 8.15
N ILE A 130 -1.67 0.40 8.13
CA ILE A 130 -0.90 0.04 9.32
C ILE A 130 0.55 0.50 9.18
N THR A 131 1.17 0.78 10.32
CA THR A 131 2.62 0.95 10.42
C THR A 131 3.18 -0.23 11.21
N PRO A 132 3.92 -1.17 10.57
CA PRO A 132 4.56 -2.27 11.27
C PRO A 132 5.55 -1.76 12.32
N SER A 133 5.74 -2.54 13.38
CA SER A 133 6.69 -2.26 14.45
C SER A 133 7.49 -3.49 14.83
N ALA A 134 8.68 -3.29 15.40
CA ALA A 134 9.42 -4.38 16.04
C ALA A 134 8.79 -4.77 17.38
N ASP A 135 8.15 -3.83 18.07
CA ASP A 135 7.58 -4.01 19.39
C ASP A 135 6.05 -3.77 19.35
N PRO A 136 5.21 -4.65 19.94
CA PRO A 136 3.77 -4.45 19.97
C PRO A 136 3.38 -3.21 20.81
N LYS A 137 2.86 -2.15 20.18
CA LYS A 137 2.39 -0.95 20.90
C LYS A 137 0.87 -0.94 21.14
N LEU A 138 0.10 -1.71 20.38
CA LEU A 138 -1.34 -1.88 20.58
C LEU A 138 -1.62 -3.21 21.31
N LYS A 139 -2.15 -3.12 22.53
CA LYS A 139 -2.57 -4.30 23.31
C LYS A 139 -3.73 -5.00 22.62
N GLY A 140 -3.68 -6.33 22.51
CA GLY A 140 -4.77 -7.14 21.96
C GLY A 140 -4.78 -7.28 20.43
N PHE A 141 -3.94 -6.53 19.70
CA PHE A 141 -3.83 -6.69 18.25
C PHE A 141 -2.92 -7.88 17.89
N PRO A 142 -3.28 -8.71 16.88
CA PRO A 142 -2.55 -9.95 16.57
C PRO A 142 -1.19 -9.74 15.91
N MET A 143 -0.82 -8.50 15.57
CA MET A 143 0.44 -8.15 14.88
C MET A 143 1.13 -6.97 15.55
N PRO A 144 2.48 -6.90 15.57
CA PRO A 144 3.21 -5.78 16.14
C PRO A 144 3.09 -4.57 15.21
N ILE A 145 2.22 -3.62 15.59
CA ILE A 145 2.01 -2.38 14.86
C ILE A 145 2.11 -1.18 15.80
N ASP A 146 2.59 -0.06 15.25
CA ASP A 146 2.63 1.25 15.90
C ASP A 146 1.33 2.04 15.66
N GLN A 147 0.62 1.75 14.57
CA GLN A 147 -0.54 2.51 14.13
C GLN A 147 -1.46 1.64 13.28
N ILE A 148 -2.76 1.88 13.43
CA ILE A 148 -3.82 1.48 12.49
C ILE A 148 -4.70 2.73 12.20
N SER A 149 -5.07 2.93 10.94
CA SER A 149 -6.00 3.98 10.51
C SER A 149 -6.99 3.39 9.51
N ILE A 150 -8.24 3.83 9.57
CA ILE A 150 -9.29 3.50 8.59
C ILE A 150 -9.91 4.82 8.15
N GLU A 151 -9.69 5.16 6.90
CA GLU A 151 -10.07 6.44 6.31
C GLU A 151 -10.96 6.24 5.08
N LEU A 152 -11.91 7.15 4.88
CA LEU A 152 -12.87 7.08 3.79
C LEU A 152 -12.67 8.25 2.84
N PHE A 153 -12.62 7.93 1.55
CA PHE A 153 -12.37 8.87 0.48
C PHE A 153 -13.46 8.75 -0.59
N ARG A 154 -13.71 9.86 -1.26
CA ARG A 154 -14.49 9.92 -2.50
C ARG A 154 -13.67 10.60 -3.57
N ALA A 155 -13.85 10.17 -4.81
CA ALA A 155 -13.31 10.90 -5.95
C ALA A 155 -14.11 12.20 -6.12
N LEU A 156 -13.40 13.32 -6.24
CA LEU A 156 -14.00 14.55 -6.71
C LEU A 156 -14.34 14.43 -8.21
N PRO A 157 -15.39 15.11 -8.71
CA PRO A 157 -15.65 15.17 -10.13
C PRO A 157 -14.45 15.72 -10.93
N GLY A 158 -14.16 15.09 -12.07
CA GLY A 158 -13.05 15.44 -12.96
C GLY A 158 -11.97 14.36 -13.01
N GLY A 159 -10.75 14.78 -13.35
CA GLY A 159 -9.60 13.89 -13.51
C GLY A 159 -9.36 13.46 -14.95
N ALA A 160 -8.30 12.67 -15.13
CA ALA A 160 -7.83 12.21 -16.43
C ALA A 160 -7.22 10.81 -16.27
N HIS A 161 -7.33 9.98 -17.30
CA HIS A 161 -6.62 8.71 -17.37
C HIS A 161 -6.17 8.38 -18.80
N VAL A 162 -5.15 7.53 -18.91
CA VAL A 162 -4.62 6.98 -20.16
C VAL A 162 -4.34 5.50 -19.90
N ASN A 163 -4.85 4.62 -20.75
CA ASN A 163 -4.67 3.17 -20.64
C ASN A 163 -5.16 2.56 -19.32
N GLY A 164 -6.28 3.06 -18.79
CA GLY A 164 -6.87 2.61 -17.53
C GLY A 164 -6.58 3.56 -16.36
N ARG A 165 -7.04 3.18 -15.18
CA ARG A 165 -7.11 4.03 -13.98
C ARG A 165 -6.99 3.20 -12.71
N LEU A 166 -6.75 3.87 -11.59
CA LEU A 166 -6.63 3.21 -10.28
C LEU A 166 -7.96 2.65 -9.78
N SER A 167 -9.04 3.43 -9.86
CA SER A 167 -10.37 2.99 -9.45
C SER A 167 -10.98 2.00 -10.46
N PRO A 168 -11.68 0.95 -10.04
CA PRO A 168 -12.35 0.01 -10.95
C PRO A 168 -13.24 0.69 -11.99
N GLU A 169 -13.46 0.04 -13.14
CA GLU A 169 -14.30 0.60 -14.22
C GLU A 169 -15.75 0.90 -13.78
N THR A 170 -16.26 0.11 -12.83
CA THR A 170 -17.58 0.27 -12.21
C THR A 170 -17.64 1.40 -11.16
N PHE A 171 -16.49 1.91 -10.71
CA PHE A 171 -16.40 3.08 -9.83
C PHE A 171 -16.50 4.36 -10.68
N ILE A 172 -17.69 4.94 -10.75
CA ILE A 172 -17.94 6.09 -11.64
C ILE A 172 -17.47 7.39 -11.00
N VAL A 173 -16.53 8.08 -11.68
CA VAL A 173 -16.10 9.44 -11.35
C VAL A 173 -16.71 10.41 -12.36
N PRO A 174 -17.64 11.30 -11.97
CA PRO A 174 -18.26 12.24 -12.89
C PRO A 174 -17.22 13.13 -13.56
N HIS A 175 -17.36 13.40 -14.86
CA HIS A 175 -16.48 14.27 -15.66
C HIS A 175 -15.01 13.81 -15.79
N MET A 176 -14.68 12.56 -15.46
CA MET A 176 -13.35 12.01 -15.71
C MET A 176 -13.08 11.84 -17.21
N ARG A 177 -11.93 12.31 -17.67
CA ARG A 177 -11.56 12.29 -19.10
C ARG A 177 -10.67 11.09 -19.43
N ASP A 178 -11.04 10.35 -20.47
CA ASP A 178 -10.19 9.34 -21.07
C ASP A 178 -9.37 9.96 -22.20
N TYR A 179 -8.04 9.84 -22.12
CA TYR A 179 -7.08 10.29 -23.12
C TYR A 179 -6.39 9.13 -23.85
N THR A 180 -6.89 7.90 -23.69
CA THR A 180 -6.40 6.73 -24.42
C THR A 180 -6.61 6.93 -25.91
N ALA A 181 -5.52 6.98 -26.68
CA ALA A 181 -5.60 6.99 -28.13
C ALA A 181 -6.02 5.60 -28.64
N ALA A 182 -6.87 5.55 -29.66
CA ALA A 182 -7.09 4.31 -30.38
C ALA A 182 -5.76 3.86 -30.99
N VAL A 183 -5.31 2.64 -30.69
CA VAL A 183 -4.21 2.03 -31.42
C VAL A 183 -4.75 1.72 -32.82
N ASP A 184 -4.24 2.40 -33.84
CA ASP A 184 -4.64 2.16 -35.22
C ASP A 184 -4.35 0.70 -35.60
N ALA A 185 -5.40 -0.11 -35.73
CA ALA A 185 -5.33 -1.53 -36.09
C ALA A 185 -4.68 -1.81 -37.46
N ASN A 186 -4.28 -0.77 -38.20
CA ASN A 186 -3.60 -0.87 -39.48
C ASN A 186 -2.06 -0.81 -39.40
N SER A 187 -1.44 -0.51 -38.26
CA SER A 187 0.03 -0.39 -38.18
C SER A 187 0.77 -1.73 -38.13
N THR A 188 0.06 -2.87 -38.03
CA THR A 188 0.65 -4.22 -38.01
C THR A 188 0.55 -4.95 -39.35
N ALA A 189 -0.18 -4.42 -40.34
CA ALA A 189 -0.31 -5.04 -41.65
C ALA A 189 0.87 -4.75 -42.61
N ASP A 190 1.67 -3.71 -42.32
CA ASP A 190 2.73 -3.23 -43.22
C ASP A 190 4.09 -3.90 -43.01
N ALA A 191 4.23 -4.77 -42.00
CA ALA A 191 5.51 -5.42 -41.66
C ALA A 191 5.76 -6.76 -42.38
N THR A 192 4.84 -7.23 -43.24
CA THR A 192 4.95 -8.52 -43.94
C THR A 192 5.01 -8.42 -45.47
N SER A 193 5.09 -7.23 -46.05
CA SER A 193 5.15 -7.05 -47.51
C SER A 193 6.58 -6.97 -48.11
N ASP A 194 7.63 -7.06 -47.29
CA ASP A 194 9.03 -7.05 -47.76
C ASP A 194 9.78 -8.32 -47.32
N ARG A 195 9.44 -9.48 -47.89
CA ARG A 195 10.32 -10.65 -48.00
C ARG A 195 10.04 -11.46 -49.25
#